data_AF-A0A9Q9EPV6-F1
#
_entry.id   AF-A0A9Q9EPV6-F1
#
_cell.length_a   1.000
_cell.length_b   1.000
_cell.length_c   1.000
_cell.angle_alpha   90.00
_cell.angle_beta   90.00
_cell.angle_gamma   90.00
#
_symmetry.space_group_name_H-M   'P 1'
#
loop_
_entity.id
_entity.type
_entity.pdbx_description
1 polymer ?
#
loop_
_entity_poly.entity_id
_entity_poly.type
_entity_poly.pdbx_seq_one_letter_code
_entity_poly.pdbx_strand_id
1 'polypeptide(L)'
;MGHSQGGQAAWAAAERQVQRPVDGYLGTIAGSPLNDAEAQLKLVPSLAVLIANYLAAGLDAAFPDFSPSDFLTEAGVRCLGLFRKLQGCNNVGTVLLAQPDAIRPDFLNSSQFRSFNNLARTGGKPVAGPLLVLQGTMDSLVPAELPSKAVDETCSRYPDSQLEYVLMNGTDHVATLPFRPQSAYQANGNYYLEYANQPYQVA
;
A
#
# COMPACT_ATOMS: atom_id res chain seq x y z
N MET A 1 5.41 -10.12 6.28
CA MET A 1 4.06 -9.53 6.41
C MET A 1 4.16 -8.03 6.17
N GLY A 2 3.14 -7.39 5.61
CA GLY A 2 3.04 -5.93 5.56
C GLY A 2 1.63 -5.45 5.20
N HIS A 3 1.37 -4.17 5.44
CA HIS A 3 0.08 -3.52 5.18
C HIS A 3 0.23 -2.25 4.33
N SER A 4 -0.75 -1.93 3.48
CA SER A 4 -0.71 -0.74 2.61
C SER A 4 0.49 -0.79 1.65
N GLN A 5 1.34 0.24 1.63
CA GLN A 5 2.66 0.20 0.97
C GLN A 5 3.53 -0.97 1.46
N GLY A 6 3.49 -1.30 2.76
CA GLY A 6 4.15 -2.49 3.29
C GLY A 6 3.54 -3.79 2.75
N GLY A 7 2.25 -3.80 2.41
CA GLY A 7 1.57 -4.92 1.77
C GLY A 7 2.07 -5.15 0.34
N GLN A 8 2.26 -4.06 -0.41
CA GLN A 8 2.93 -4.09 -1.72
C GLN A 8 4.35 -4.65 -1.58
N ALA A 9 5.15 -4.14 -0.62
CA ALA A 9 6.50 -4.62 -0.40
C ALA A 9 6.55 -6.11 0.00
N ALA A 10 5.61 -6.55 0.83
CA ALA A 10 5.47 -7.96 1.20
C ALA A 10 5.15 -8.83 -0.02
N TRP A 11 4.18 -8.44 -0.84
CA TRP A 11 3.87 -9.14 -2.10
C TRP A 11 5.07 -9.19 -3.04
N ALA A 12 5.74 -8.05 -3.27
CA ALA A 12 6.94 -7.99 -4.10
C ALA A 12 8.07 -8.89 -3.58
N ALA A 13 8.19 -9.06 -2.26
CA ALA A 13 9.11 -10.01 -1.67
C ALA A 13 8.75 -11.46 -2.04
N ALA A 14 7.47 -11.85 -2.01
CA ALA A 14 7.01 -13.18 -2.45
C ALA A 14 7.33 -13.45 -3.92
N GLU A 15 7.16 -12.45 -4.80
CA GLU A 15 7.56 -12.53 -6.21
C GLU A 15 9.08 -12.69 -6.36
N ARG A 16 9.86 -11.90 -5.60
CA ARG A 16 11.33 -11.96 -5.61
C ARG A 16 11.84 -13.33 -5.16
N GLN A 17 11.17 -14.00 -4.22
CA GLN A 17 11.58 -15.31 -3.73
C GLN A 17 11.60 -16.40 -4.81
N VAL A 18 10.89 -16.22 -5.93
CA VAL A 18 10.97 -17.13 -7.08
C VAL A 18 12.36 -17.08 -7.73
N GLN A 19 12.98 -15.91 -7.80
CA GLN A 19 14.27 -15.71 -8.46
C GLN A 19 15.46 -15.70 -7.50
N ARG A 20 15.25 -15.24 -6.27
CA ARG A 20 16.29 -15.04 -5.25
C ARG A 20 15.79 -15.58 -3.91
N PRO A 21 15.64 -16.91 -3.79
CA PRO A 21 15.14 -17.52 -2.58
C PRO A 21 16.04 -17.19 -1.39
N VAL A 22 15.41 -17.12 -0.21
CA VAL A 22 16.08 -16.92 1.08
C VAL A 22 15.66 -18.08 1.96
N ASP A 23 16.65 -18.76 2.55
CA ASP A 23 16.43 -19.91 3.41
C ASP A 23 15.51 -19.55 4.59
N GLY A 24 14.60 -20.46 4.91
CA GLY A 24 13.64 -20.27 6.01
C GLY A 24 12.43 -19.40 5.66
N TYR A 25 12.25 -18.98 4.40
CA TYR A 25 11.02 -18.31 3.97
C TYR A 25 9.82 -19.26 4.01
N LEU A 26 8.81 -18.92 4.82
CA LEU A 26 7.62 -19.74 5.04
C LEU A 26 6.38 -19.26 4.29
N GLY A 27 6.40 -18.04 3.77
CA GLY A 27 5.25 -17.41 3.12
C GLY A 27 5.14 -15.93 3.42
N THR A 28 4.11 -15.30 2.87
CA THR A 28 3.86 -13.87 2.90
C THR A 28 2.42 -13.57 3.28
N ILE A 29 2.21 -12.49 4.05
CA ILE A 29 0.89 -11.91 4.29
C ILE A 29 0.93 -10.45 3.84
N ALA A 30 0.05 -10.09 2.92
CA ALA A 30 -0.08 -8.75 2.35
C ALA A 30 -1.48 -8.20 2.64
N GLY A 31 -1.58 -7.24 3.56
CA GLY A 31 -2.82 -6.54 3.89
C GLY A 31 -2.97 -5.25 3.11
N SER A 32 -4.15 -4.99 2.58
CA SER A 32 -4.47 -3.82 1.75
C SER A 32 -3.36 -3.41 0.77
N PRO A 33 -2.79 -4.34 -0.03
CA PRO A 33 -1.58 -4.06 -0.80
C PRO A 33 -1.81 -3.04 -1.92
N LEU A 34 -0.92 -2.06 -2.04
CA LEU A 34 -0.91 -1.15 -3.18
C LEU A 34 -0.30 -1.83 -4.42
N ASN A 35 -1.11 -2.52 -5.23
CA ASN A 35 -0.57 -3.27 -6.36
C ASN A 35 -0.16 -2.42 -7.57
N ASP A 36 -0.90 -1.34 -7.87
CA ASP A 36 -0.70 -0.47 -9.04
C ASP A 36 -0.95 0.99 -8.63
N ALA A 37 0.12 1.78 -8.50
CA ALA A 37 0.05 3.16 -8.02
C ALA A 37 -0.63 4.09 -9.04
N GLU A 38 -0.44 3.85 -10.34
CA GLU A 38 -1.11 4.63 -11.38
C GLU A 38 -2.62 4.38 -11.36
N ALA A 39 -3.04 3.11 -11.27
CA ALA A 39 -4.46 2.78 -11.17
C ALA A 39 -5.09 3.34 -9.89
N GLN A 40 -4.39 3.26 -8.75
CA GLN A 40 -4.83 3.87 -7.49
C GLN A 40 -5.06 5.37 -7.65
N LEU A 41 -4.10 6.10 -8.22
CA LEU A 41 -4.20 7.56 -8.34
C LEU A 41 -5.27 8.01 -9.35
N LYS A 42 -5.68 7.15 -10.29
CA LYS A 42 -6.84 7.39 -11.16
C LYS A 42 -8.17 7.23 -10.39
N LEU A 43 -8.25 6.28 -9.47
CA LEU A 43 -9.46 6.02 -8.67
C LEU A 43 -9.59 6.95 -7.45
N VAL A 44 -8.45 7.30 -6.85
CA VAL A 44 -8.37 8.14 -5.64
C VAL A 44 -7.41 9.32 -5.87
N PRO A 45 -7.76 10.30 -6.74
CA PRO A 45 -6.86 11.40 -7.10
C PRO A 45 -6.44 12.29 -5.92
N SER A 46 -7.24 12.32 -4.85
CA SER A 46 -6.92 13.07 -3.62
C SER A 46 -5.61 12.62 -2.97
N LEU A 47 -5.15 11.39 -3.24
CA LEU A 47 -3.88 10.88 -2.72
C LEU A 47 -2.65 11.32 -3.53
N ALA A 48 -2.84 11.90 -4.72
CA ALA A 48 -1.74 12.21 -5.64
C ALA A 48 -0.67 13.09 -5.00
N VAL A 49 -1.09 14.10 -4.25
CA VAL A 49 -0.18 15.05 -3.60
C VAL A 49 0.72 14.37 -2.58
N LEU A 50 0.11 13.58 -1.69
CA LEU A 50 0.83 12.86 -0.64
C LEU A 50 1.77 11.80 -1.22
N ILE A 51 1.27 11.01 -2.18
CA ILE A 51 2.04 9.94 -2.83
C ILE A 51 3.20 10.52 -3.63
N ALA A 52 3.00 11.57 -4.42
CA ALA A 52 4.08 12.20 -5.19
C ALA A 52 5.22 12.70 -4.30
N ASN A 53 4.90 13.27 -3.12
CA ASN A 53 5.92 13.72 -2.17
C ASN A 53 6.70 12.54 -1.56
N TYR A 54 6.04 11.46 -1.15
CA TYR A 54 6.74 10.27 -0.64
C TYR A 54 7.56 9.59 -1.73
N LEU A 55 7.06 9.51 -2.95
CA LEU A 55 7.80 8.97 -4.09
C LEU A 55 9.00 9.84 -4.43
N ALA A 56 8.86 11.16 -4.47
CA ALA A 56 9.98 12.07 -4.68
C ALA A 56 11.05 11.90 -3.59
N ALA A 57 10.63 11.75 -2.33
CA ALA A 57 11.54 11.51 -1.23
C ALA A 57 12.32 10.19 -1.37
N GLY A 58 11.63 9.11 -1.73
CA GLY A 58 12.22 7.78 -1.88
C GLY A 58 13.09 7.64 -3.13
N LEU A 59 12.65 8.21 -4.25
CA LEU A 59 13.41 8.18 -5.51
C LEU A 59 14.69 9.01 -5.43
N ASP A 60 14.64 10.20 -4.82
CA ASP A 60 15.82 11.04 -4.59
C ASP A 60 16.85 10.35 -3.69
N ALA A 61 16.39 9.51 -2.75
CA ALA A 61 17.28 8.71 -1.92
C ALA A 61 17.86 7.47 -2.65
N ALA A 62 17.14 6.90 -3.61
CA ALA A 62 17.49 5.64 -4.27
C ALA A 62 18.20 5.83 -5.62
N PHE A 63 17.98 6.95 -6.31
CA PHE A 63 18.43 7.20 -7.68
C PHE A 63 19.14 8.55 -7.78
N PRO A 64 20.48 8.57 -7.95
CA PRO A 64 21.26 9.81 -8.01
C PRO A 64 20.85 10.80 -9.12
N ASP A 65 20.27 10.29 -10.21
CA ASP A 65 19.85 11.08 -11.36
C ASP A 65 18.42 11.62 -11.24
N PHE A 66 17.67 11.21 -10.21
CA PHE A 66 16.31 11.70 -9.97
C PHE A 66 16.35 13.04 -9.24
N SER A 67 15.48 13.98 -9.62
CA SER A 67 15.28 15.23 -8.91
C SER A 67 13.87 15.30 -8.33
N PRO A 68 13.65 15.72 -7.07
CA PRO A 68 12.31 15.97 -6.55
C PRO A 68 11.49 16.92 -7.41
N SER A 69 12.13 17.84 -8.14
CA SER A 69 11.49 18.76 -9.09
C SER A 69 10.91 18.07 -10.33
N ASP A 70 11.19 16.78 -10.55
CA ASP A 70 10.54 15.97 -11.60
C ASP A 70 9.07 15.71 -11.26
N PHE A 71 8.72 15.67 -9.97
CA PHE A 71 7.35 15.43 -9.48
C PHE A 71 6.72 16.66 -8.81
N LEU A 72 7.53 17.47 -8.15
CA LEU A 72 7.07 18.51 -7.24
C LEU A 72 7.25 19.90 -7.85
N THR A 73 6.35 20.81 -7.50
CA THR A 73 6.56 22.24 -7.74
C THR A 73 7.65 22.76 -6.78
N GLU A 74 8.08 24.01 -6.95
CA GLU A 74 8.97 24.65 -5.96
C GLU A 74 8.38 24.64 -4.54
N ALA A 75 7.05 24.79 -4.42
CA ALA A 75 6.38 24.70 -3.14
C ALA A 75 6.49 23.29 -2.53
N GLY A 76 6.30 22.25 -3.35
CA GLY A 76 6.49 20.87 -2.92
C GLY A 76 7.93 20.54 -2.53
N VAL A 77 8.92 21.01 -3.29
CA VAL A 77 10.34 20.84 -2.95
C VAL A 77 10.66 21.51 -1.60
N ARG A 78 10.11 22.69 -1.31
CA ARG A 78 10.25 23.33 0.00
C ARG A 78 9.58 22.52 1.12
N CYS A 79 8.38 21.99 0.88
CA CYS A 79 7.69 21.13 1.85
C CYS A 79 8.49 19.87 2.16
N LEU A 80 9.03 19.21 1.13
CA LEU A 80 9.89 18.05 1.27
C LEU A 80 11.19 18.38 2.02
N GLY A 81 11.79 19.55 1.73
CA GLY A 81 12.96 20.05 2.45
C GLY A 81 12.68 20.28 3.94
N LEU A 82 11.52 20.84 4.29
CA LEU A 82 11.11 20.99 5.69
C LEU A 82 10.84 19.62 6.34
N PHE A 83 10.15 18.71 5.64
CA PHE A 83 9.89 17.36 6.10
C PHE A 83 11.20 16.63 6.49
N ARG A 84 12.24 16.74 5.66
CA ARG A 84 13.57 16.19 5.95
C ARG A 84 14.24 16.82 7.15
N LYS A 85 14.21 18.16 7.27
CA LYS A 85 14.78 18.87 8.43
C LYS A 85 14.12 18.48 9.75
N LEU A 86 12.83 18.20 9.71
CA LEU A 86 12.06 17.73 10.87
C LEU A 86 12.27 16.23 11.15
N GLN A 87 13.03 15.52 10.31
CA GLN A 87 13.12 14.05 10.35
C GLN A 87 11.72 13.42 10.36
N GLY A 88 10.84 13.98 9.53
CA GLY A 88 9.43 13.63 9.50
C GLY A 88 9.21 12.16 9.18
N CYS A 89 8.22 11.57 9.84
CA CYS A 89 7.67 10.26 9.54
C CYS A 89 6.21 10.41 9.10
N ASN A 90 5.45 9.31 9.06
CA ASN A 90 4.09 9.27 8.52
C ASN A 90 3.18 10.41 9.03
N ASN A 91 3.10 10.62 10.34
CA ASN A 91 2.26 11.66 10.95
C ASN A 91 2.64 13.08 10.50
N VAL A 92 3.94 13.39 10.41
CA VAL A 92 4.42 14.69 9.92
C VAL A 92 4.09 14.84 8.44
N GLY A 93 4.28 13.78 7.66
CA GLY A 93 4.03 13.78 6.23
C GLY A 93 2.57 14.01 5.89
N THR A 94 1.63 13.41 6.61
CA THR A 94 0.19 13.59 6.40
C THR A 94 -0.24 15.05 6.56
N VAL A 95 0.42 15.82 7.43
CA VAL A 95 0.13 17.24 7.63
C VAL A 95 0.90 18.12 6.64
N LEU A 96 2.20 17.83 6.45
CA LEU A 96 3.10 18.73 5.75
C LEU A 96 3.16 18.52 4.24
N LEU A 97 2.96 17.29 3.76
CA LEU A 97 3.18 16.93 2.35
C LEU A 97 1.92 16.96 1.49
N ALA A 98 0.72 17.04 2.10
CA ALA A 98 -0.56 17.05 1.39
C ALA A 98 -0.99 18.46 0.91
N GLN A 99 -0.05 19.34 0.56
CA GLN A 99 -0.33 20.72 0.16
C GLN A 99 -0.83 20.79 -1.30
N PRO A 100 -1.99 21.40 -1.60
CA PRO A 100 -2.63 21.33 -2.92
C PRO A 100 -1.74 21.69 -4.12
N ASP A 101 -0.85 22.67 -3.96
CA ASP A 101 0.03 23.16 -5.04
C ASP A 101 1.42 22.54 -5.03
N ALA A 102 1.64 21.46 -4.27
CA ALA A 102 2.97 20.84 -4.11
C ALA A 102 3.38 19.91 -5.27
N ILE A 103 2.44 19.49 -6.13
CA ILE A 103 2.72 18.57 -7.23
C ILE A 103 2.64 19.25 -8.58
N ARG A 104 3.47 18.79 -9.52
CA ARG A 104 3.35 19.21 -10.90
C ARG A 104 2.09 18.63 -11.55
N PRO A 105 1.39 19.38 -12.42
CA PRO A 105 0.21 18.87 -13.12
C PRO A 105 0.50 17.66 -14.01
N ASP A 106 1.73 17.53 -14.50
CA ASP A 106 2.19 16.45 -15.39
C ASP A 106 2.82 15.26 -14.65
N PHE A 107 2.79 15.23 -13.31
CA PHE A 107 3.41 14.20 -12.47
C PHE A 107 3.09 12.76 -12.95
N LEU A 108 1.80 12.44 -13.14
CA LEU A 108 1.37 11.10 -13.58
C LEU A 108 1.81 10.75 -15.01
N ASN A 109 2.13 11.76 -15.84
CA ASN A 109 2.56 11.58 -17.22
C ASN A 109 4.09 11.55 -17.37
N SER A 110 4.84 11.83 -16.29
CA SER A 110 6.30 11.83 -16.29
C SER A 110 6.89 10.45 -16.65
N SER A 111 8.08 10.43 -17.25
CA SER A 111 8.79 9.17 -17.52
C SER A 111 9.23 8.51 -16.22
N GLN A 112 9.56 9.30 -15.19
CA GLN A 112 9.98 8.83 -13.87
C GLN A 112 8.83 8.11 -13.16
N PHE A 113 7.61 8.66 -13.16
CA PHE A 113 6.45 7.99 -12.54
C PHE A 113 6.11 6.70 -13.26
N ARG A 114 6.07 6.70 -14.60
CA ARG A 114 5.83 5.48 -15.39
C ARG A 114 6.89 4.40 -15.13
N SER A 115 8.16 4.79 -15.05
CA SER A 115 9.26 3.87 -14.75
C SER A 115 9.13 3.29 -13.35
N PHE A 116 8.82 4.14 -12.36
CA PHE A 116 8.53 3.70 -10.99
C PHE A 116 7.34 2.72 -10.95
N ASN A 117 6.21 3.07 -11.57
CA ASN A 117 5.01 2.21 -11.53
C ASN A 117 5.28 0.85 -12.17
N ASN A 118 5.98 0.82 -13.32
CA ASN A 118 6.38 -0.42 -13.97
C ASN A 118 7.30 -1.29 -13.10
N LEU A 119 8.21 -0.66 -12.34
CA LEU A 119 9.12 -1.36 -11.44
C LEU A 119 8.41 -1.89 -10.19
N ALA A 120 7.56 -1.07 -9.58
CA ALA A 120 6.96 -1.33 -8.28
C ALA A 120 5.64 -2.13 -8.34
N ARG A 121 5.03 -2.24 -9.53
CA ARG A 121 3.77 -2.96 -9.70
C ARG A 121 3.91 -4.44 -9.35
N THR A 122 2.95 -4.94 -8.56
CA THR A 122 2.83 -6.34 -8.15
C THR A 122 1.56 -6.98 -8.71
N GLY A 123 1.54 -8.32 -8.76
CA GLY A 123 0.48 -9.10 -9.38
C GLY A 123 0.77 -9.46 -10.84
N GLY A 124 0.17 -10.56 -11.30
CA GLY A 124 0.37 -11.11 -12.65
C GLY A 124 1.76 -11.74 -12.86
N LYS A 125 2.47 -12.05 -11.77
CA LYS A 125 3.82 -12.62 -11.69
C LYS A 125 3.80 -13.85 -10.75
N PRO A 126 4.73 -14.82 -10.90
CA PRO A 126 4.75 -15.98 -10.00
C PRO A 126 5.19 -15.55 -8.60
N VAL A 127 4.66 -16.22 -7.58
CA VAL A 127 5.04 -16.04 -6.17
C VAL A 127 5.60 -17.34 -5.62
N ALA A 128 6.59 -17.27 -4.73
CA ALA A 128 7.09 -18.43 -4.03
C ALA A 128 6.38 -18.61 -2.69
N GLY A 129 6.12 -19.87 -2.34
CA GLY A 129 5.43 -20.26 -1.11
C GLY A 129 4.01 -19.70 -0.98
N PRO A 130 3.38 -19.89 0.19
CA PRO A 130 2.06 -19.34 0.47
C PRO A 130 2.06 -17.81 0.47
N LEU A 131 1.07 -17.21 -0.20
CA LEU A 131 0.78 -15.78 -0.13
C LEU A 131 -0.68 -15.57 0.29
N LEU A 132 -0.89 -14.96 1.46
CA LEU A 132 -2.21 -14.54 1.91
C LEU A 132 -2.40 -13.04 1.64
N VAL A 133 -3.43 -12.70 0.88
CA VAL A 133 -3.85 -11.32 0.60
C VAL A 133 -5.11 -11.00 1.40
N LEU A 134 -5.09 -9.90 2.14
CA LEU A 134 -6.20 -9.44 2.96
C LEU A 134 -6.66 -8.07 2.46
N GLN A 135 -7.95 -7.90 2.15
CA GLN A 135 -8.46 -6.64 1.62
C GLN A 135 -9.84 -6.30 2.21
N GLY A 136 -10.06 -5.04 2.56
CA GLY A 136 -11.35 -4.54 2.99
C GLY A 136 -12.21 -4.12 1.79
N THR A 137 -13.50 -4.44 1.79
CA THR A 137 -14.40 -4.07 0.67
C THR A 137 -14.74 -2.58 0.62
N MET A 138 -14.53 -1.86 1.72
CA MET A 138 -14.79 -0.42 1.84
C MET A 138 -13.48 0.38 2.01
N ASP A 139 -12.35 -0.18 1.58
CA ASP A 139 -11.04 0.45 1.68
C ASP A 139 -10.98 1.75 0.88
N SER A 140 -10.91 2.86 1.61
CA SER A 140 -10.94 4.23 1.08
C SER A 140 -9.62 4.69 0.48
N LEU A 141 -8.51 4.00 0.75
CA LEU A 141 -7.19 4.36 0.24
C LEU A 141 -6.74 3.46 -0.91
N VAL A 142 -7.03 2.17 -0.82
CA VAL A 142 -6.70 1.16 -1.83
C VAL A 142 -8.00 0.44 -2.20
N PRO A 143 -8.72 0.91 -3.23
CA PRO A 143 -9.98 0.30 -3.65
C PRO A 143 -9.82 -1.19 -3.92
N ALA A 144 -10.73 -2.01 -3.38
CA ALA A 144 -10.64 -3.47 -3.41
C ALA A 144 -10.54 -4.06 -4.84
N GLU A 145 -11.01 -3.32 -5.84
CA GLU A 145 -10.88 -3.70 -7.25
C GLU A 145 -9.42 -3.83 -7.70
N LEU A 146 -8.46 -3.09 -7.12
CA LEU A 146 -7.06 -3.18 -7.52
C LEU A 146 -6.39 -4.47 -7.04
N PRO A 147 -6.45 -4.84 -5.73
CA PRO A 147 -5.88 -6.10 -5.28
C PRO A 147 -6.63 -7.30 -5.84
N SER A 148 -7.96 -7.22 -5.99
CA SER A 148 -8.74 -8.30 -6.62
C SER A 148 -8.26 -8.58 -8.05
N LYS A 149 -8.05 -7.53 -8.85
CA LYS A 149 -7.49 -7.66 -10.19
C LYS A 149 -6.07 -8.26 -10.17
N ALA A 150 -5.22 -7.84 -9.24
CA ALA A 150 -3.86 -8.38 -9.12
C ALA A 150 -3.85 -9.87 -8.73
N VAL A 151 -4.77 -10.28 -7.85
CA VAL A 151 -5.02 -11.69 -7.48
C VAL A 151 -5.48 -12.47 -8.71
N ASP A 152 -6.52 -12.01 -9.40
CA ASP A 152 -7.08 -12.68 -10.57
C ASP A 152 -6.05 -12.84 -11.69
N GLU A 153 -5.28 -11.78 -11.98
CA GLU A 153 -4.19 -11.81 -12.96
C GLU A 153 -3.10 -12.83 -12.57
N THR A 154 -2.80 -12.95 -11.27
CA THR A 154 -1.79 -13.90 -10.77
C THR A 154 -2.29 -15.34 -10.87
N CYS A 155 -3.46 -15.63 -10.31
CA CYS A 155 -4.04 -16.98 -10.30
C CYS A 155 -4.35 -17.49 -11.71
N SER A 156 -4.81 -16.61 -12.62
CA SER A 156 -5.09 -17.01 -14.01
C SER A 156 -3.82 -17.39 -14.78
N ARG A 157 -2.68 -16.75 -14.49
CA ARG A 157 -1.39 -17.03 -15.15
C ARG A 157 -0.61 -18.15 -14.46
N TYR A 158 -0.81 -18.30 -13.15
CA TYR A 158 -0.09 -19.24 -12.29
C TYR A 158 -1.09 -20.02 -11.42
N PRO A 159 -1.82 -20.98 -12.02
CA PRO A 159 -2.87 -21.72 -11.33
C PRO A 159 -2.35 -22.55 -10.13
N ASP A 160 -1.07 -22.91 -10.15
CA ASP A 160 -0.41 -23.65 -9.06
C ASP A 160 0.12 -22.73 -7.94
N SER A 161 -0.10 -21.40 -8.04
CA SER A 161 0.31 -20.48 -6.98
C SER A 161 -0.46 -20.75 -5.68
N GLN A 162 0.25 -20.74 -4.55
CA GLN A 162 -0.34 -20.91 -3.22
C GLN A 162 -0.89 -19.56 -2.71
N LEU A 163 -1.64 -18.85 -3.56
CA LEU A 163 -2.21 -17.55 -3.25
C LEU A 163 -3.63 -17.72 -2.70
N GLU A 164 -3.85 -17.21 -1.50
CA GLU A 164 -5.17 -17.10 -0.88
C GLU A 164 -5.59 -15.63 -0.78
N TYR A 165 -6.87 -15.36 -1.02
CA TYR A 165 -7.43 -14.02 -0.97
C TYR A 165 -8.65 -13.94 -0.07
N VAL A 166 -8.62 -13.01 0.89
CA VAL A 166 -9.71 -12.77 1.84
C VAL A 166 -10.22 -11.34 1.70
N LEU A 167 -11.51 -11.24 1.34
CA LEU A 167 -12.25 -9.99 1.33
C LEU A 167 -13.03 -9.82 2.64
N MET A 168 -12.73 -8.76 3.39
CA MET A 168 -13.40 -8.41 4.64
C MET A 168 -14.50 -7.40 4.36
N ASN A 169 -15.75 -7.87 4.43
CA ASN A 169 -16.90 -7.05 4.12
C ASN A 169 -17.05 -5.87 5.10
N GLY A 170 -17.36 -4.67 4.58
CA GLY A 170 -17.58 -3.46 5.37
C GLY A 170 -16.33 -2.90 6.04
N THR A 171 -15.14 -3.43 5.73
CA THR A 171 -13.87 -3.07 6.37
C THR A 171 -13.13 -2.02 5.54
N ASP A 172 -12.69 -0.94 6.19
CA ASP A 172 -11.88 0.13 5.60
C ASP A 172 -10.37 -0.17 5.76
N HIS A 173 -9.50 0.67 5.18
CA HIS A 173 -8.07 0.44 4.97
C HIS A 173 -7.31 -0.05 6.20
N VAL A 174 -7.37 0.67 7.31
CA VAL A 174 -6.60 0.33 8.54
C VAL A 174 -7.24 -0.84 9.29
N ALA A 175 -8.56 -1.01 9.17
CA ALA A 175 -9.31 -2.06 9.84
C ALA A 175 -9.02 -3.48 9.28
N THR A 176 -8.21 -3.59 8.23
CA THR A 176 -7.68 -4.87 7.75
C THR A 176 -6.52 -5.41 8.60
N LEU A 177 -5.83 -4.56 9.38
CA LEU A 177 -4.76 -4.95 10.31
C LEU A 177 -5.18 -5.85 11.48
N PRO A 178 -6.30 -5.61 12.19
CA PRO A 178 -6.75 -6.50 13.27
C PRO A 178 -7.26 -7.86 12.78
N PHE A 179 -7.11 -8.20 11.49
CA PHE A 179 -7.44 -9.52 10.99
C PHE A 179 -6.72 -10.59 11.81
N ARG A 180 -7.51 -11.48 12.41
CA ARG A 180 -7.04 -12.69 13.10
C ARG A 180 -7.69 -13.90 12.43
N PRO A 181 -6.94 -14.98 12.17
CA PRO A 181 -7.52 -16.24 11.69
C PRO A 181 -8.63 -16.70 12.64
N GLN A 182 -9.69 -17.33 12.11
CA GLN A 182 -10.83 -17.79 12.90
C GLN A 182 -10.45 -18.77 14.03
N SER A 183 -9.34 -19.49 13.90
CA SER A 183 -8.77 -20.33 14.97
C SER A 183 -8.32 -19.52 16.20
N ALA A 184 -7.90 -18.26 16.02
CA ALA A 184 -7.57 -17.35 17.11
C ALA A 184 -8.82 -16.75 17.79
N TYR A 185 -9.96 -16.70 17.10
CA TYR A 185 -11.25 -16.31 17.70
C TYR A 185 -11.74 -17.34 18.71
N GLN A 186 -11.53 -18.64 18.45
CA GLN A 186 -11.92 -19.70 19.39
C GLN A 186 -11.06 -19.73 20.66
N ALA A 187 -9.88 -19.11 20.65
CA ALA A 187 -8.97 -19.07 21.80
C ALA A 187 -9.16 -17.83 22.71
N ASN A 188 -9.73 -16.73 22.21
CA ASN A 188 -9.89 -15.50 22.99
C ASN A 188 -11.21 -14.79 22.63
N GLY A 189 -12.33 -15.35 23.10
CA GLY A 189 -13.60 -14.64 23.08
C GLY A 189 -13.58 -13.52 24.12
N ASN A 190 -13.24 -12.28 23.72
CA ASN A 190 -13.48 -11.07 24.52
C ASN A 190 -13.18 -9.71 23.82
N TYR A 191 -13.29 -9.59 22.48
CA TYR A 191 -13.09 -8.25 21.85
C TYR A 191 -14.41 -7.52 21.50
N TYR A 192 -15.51 -8.23 21.27
CA TYR A 192 -16.79 -7.60 20.91
C TYR A 192 -17.72 -7.30 22.10
N LEU A 193 -17.43 -7.79 23.31
CA LEU A 193 -18.23 -7.49 24.50
C LEU A 193 -17.97 -6.10 25.09
N GLU A 194 -16.85 -5.44 24.75
CA GLU A 194 -16.58 -4.05 25.19
C GLU A 194 -17.27 -3.00 24.29
N TYR A 195 -17.47 -3.28 23.00
CA TYR A 195 -18.16 -2.35 22.09
C TYR A 195 -19.69 -2.48 22.10
N ALA A 196 -20.25 -3.55 22.66
CA ALA A 196 -21.70 -3.78 22.73
C ALA A 196 -22.36 -3.31 24.03
N ASN A 197 -21.58 -2.91 25.06
CA ASN A 197 -22.09 -2.61 26.40
C ASN A 197 -21.94 -1.15 26.87
N GLN A 198 -21.52 -0.23 25.99
CA GLN A 198 -21.52 1.20 26.32
C GLN A 198 -22.89 1.80 25.94
N PRO A 199 -23.75 2.20 26.91
CA PRO A 199 -24.95 2.93 26.60
C PRO A 199 -24.59 4.30 26.01
N TYR A 200 -25.16 4.62 24.85
CA TYR A 200 -25.11 5.94 24.23
C TYR A 200 -25.55 7.00 25.27
N GLN A 201 -24.64 7.86 25.71
CA GLN A 201 -25.02 9.11 26.38
C GLN A 201 -25.03 10.21 25.34
N VAL A 202 -26.23 10.70 25.05
CA VAL A 202 -26.47 11.91 24.25
C VAL A 202 -26.31 13.10 25.21
N ALA A 203 -25.45 14.04 24.85
CA ALA A 203 -25.41 15.39 25.39
C ALA A 203 -25.78 16.37 24.28
#